data_AF-A0A849TLN7-F1
#
_entry.id   AF-A0A849TLN7-F1
#
_cell.length_a   1.000
_cell.length_b   1.000
_cell.length_c   1.000
_cell.angle_alpha   90.00
_cell.angle_beta   90.00
_cell.angle_gamma   90.00
#
_symmetry.space_group_name_H-M   'P 1'
#
loop_
_entity.id
_entity.type
_entity.pdbx_description
1 polymer ?
#
loop_
_entity_poly.entity_id
_entity_poly.type
_entity_poly.pdbx_seq_one_letter_code
_entity_poly.pdbx_strand_id
1 'polypeptide(L)'
;MATTASAPGDIVFAKPKWRPLESEGNLALLMLLPTLALLGLFIAYPFIKGILLSVTDTKVGVPGNFVGFENFSRLLSDPIFHAVVYNTFLYTFVTTIFK
;
A
#
# COMPACT_ATOMS: atom_id res chain seq x y z
N MET A 1 -71.06 24.72 -15.99
CA MET A 1 -71.00 23.29 -15.66
C MET A 1 -69.78 22.71 -16.35
N ALA A 2 -68.73 22.43 -15.60
CA ALA A 2 -67.49 21.86 -16.09
C ALA A 2 -67.54 20.33 -15.97
N THR A 3 -67.46 19.61 -17.09
CA THR A 3 -67.30 18.14 -17.11
C THR A 3 -65.99 17.81 -17.82
N THR A 4 -64.95 17.71 -16.99
CA THR A 4 -63.82 16.77 -17.01
C THR A 4 -63.38 16.15 -18.35
N ALA A 5 -62.33 16.72 -18.95
CA ALA A 5 -61.34 15.95 -19.70
C ALA A 5 -60.27 15.47 -18.72
N SER A 6 -60.31 14.20 -18.33
CA SER A 6 -59.23 13.54 -17.58
C SER A 6 -58.32 12.85 -18.59
N ALA A 7 -57.23 13.50 -18.97
CA ALA A 7 -56.02 12.79 -19.34
C ALA A 7 -55.13 12.83 -18.09
N PRO A 8 -54.71 11.68 -17.55
CA PRO A 8 -53.29 11.41 -17.69
C PRO A 8 -52.97 9.90 -17.60
N GLY A 9 -52.52 9.34 -18.72
CA GLY A 9 -51.73 8.10 -18.70
C GLY A 9 -50.25 8.45 -18.67
N ASP A 10 -49.82 9.29 -17.71
CA ASP A 10 -48.40 9.57 -17.52
C ASP A 10 -47.73 8.29 -17.01
N ILE A 11 -47.13 7.54 -17.93
CA ILE A 11 -46.25 6.43 -17.63
C ILE A 11 -45.07 6.97 -16.83
N VAL A 12 -45.16 6.87 -15.51
CA VAL A 12 -44.09 7.27 -14.60
C VAL A 12 -42.93 6.27 -14.75
N PHE A 13 -41.97 6.59 -15.60
CA PHE A 13 -40.70 5.87 -15.66
C PHE A 13 -39.96 6.08 -14.33
N ALA A 14 -39.95 5.06 -13.48
CA ALA A 14 -39.19 5.07 -12.23
C ALA A 14 -37.70 5.28 -12.54
N LYS A 15 -37.09 6.32 -11.97
CA LYS A 15 -35.66 6.61 -12.12
C LYS A 15 -34.85 5.45 -11.52
N PRO A 16 -33.88 4.87 -12.25
CA PRO A 16 -33.17 3.69 -11.78
C PRO A 16 -32.38 4.01 -10.50
N LYS A 17 -32.60 3.15 -9.51
CA LYS A 17 -32.00 3.16 -8.18
C LYS A 17 -30.52 2.75 -8.32
N TRP A 18 -29.59 3.62 -7.94
CA TRP A 18 -28.16 3.38 -7.71
C TRP A 18 -27.62 2.01 -8.15
N ARG A 19 -26.99 1.95 -9.34
CA ARG A 19 -26.35 0.75 -9.89
C ARG A 19 -24.83 0.92 -9.91
N PRO A 20 -24.13 0.78 -8.78
CA PRO A 20 -22.67 0.93 -8.71
C PRO A 20 -21.90 -0.12 -9.52
N LEU A 21 -22.60 -1.14 -10.05
CA LEU A 21 -22.09 -2.16 -10.96
C LEU A 21 -22.32 -1.83 -12.45
N GLU A 22 -22.93 -0.69 -12.80
CA GLU A 22 -23.00 -0.25 -14.20
C GLU A 22 -21.78 0.56 -14.63
N SER A 23 -21.00 1.10 -13.69
CA SER A 23 -19.75 1.78 -14.06
C SER A 23 -18.67 0.74 -14.29
N GLU A 24 -18.21 0.67 -15.55
CA GLU A 24 -17.13 -0.22 -15.99
C GLU A 24 -15.88 -0.08 -15.11
N GLY A 25 -15.58 1.13 -14.64
CA GLY A 25 -14.47 1.41 -13.73
C GLY A 25 -14.60 0.79 -12.34
N ASN A 26 -15.81 0.76 -11.76
CA ASN A 26 -15.99 0.14 -10.43
C ASN A 26 -15.92 -1.39 -10.52
N LEU A 27 -16.43 -1.99 -11.59
CA LEU A 27 -16.30 -3.41 -11.85
C LEU A 27 -14.84 -3.81 -12.05
N ALA A 28 -14.10 -3.04 -12.84
CA ALA A 28 -12.66 -3.24 -13.04
C ALA A 28 -11.90 -3.16 -11.71
N LEU A 29 -12.17 -2.15 -10.89
CA LEU A 29 -11.55 -2.01 -9.57
C LEU A 29 -11.91 -3.19 -8.66
N LEU A 30 -13.17 -3.64 -8.63
CA LEU A 30 -13.62 -4.75 -7.80
C LEU A 30 -12.93 -6.07 -8.15
N MET A 31 -12.72 -6.32 -9.45
CA MET A 31 -11.99 -7.51 -9.94
C MET A 31 -10.48 -7.42 -9.66
N LEU A 32 -9.92 -6.21 -9.69
CA LEU A 32 -8.50 -5.97 -9.45
C LEU A 32 -8.16 -5.90 -7.95
N LEU A 33 -9.14 -5.56 -7.11
CA LEU A 33 -9.02 -5.49 -5.65
C LEU A 33 -8.42 -6.76 -5.01
N PRO A 34 -8.87 -8.00 -5.30
CA PRO A 34 -8.26 -9.19 -4.70
C PRO A 34 -6.78 -9.34 -5.07
N THR A 35 -6.39 -9.01 -6.31
CA THR A 35 -4.99 -9.06 -6.74
C THR A 35 -4.14 -8.01 -6.03
N LEU A 36 -4.64 -6.76 -5.94
CA LEU A 36 -3.96 -5.71 -5.19
C LEU A 36 -3.87 -6.01 -3.70
N ALA A 37 -4.93 -6.56 -3.11
CA ALA A 37 -4.95 -6.93 -1.71
C ALA A 37 -3.92 -8.03 -1.43
N LEU A 38 -3.85 -9.05 -2.28
CA LEU A 38 -2.86 -10.12 -2.16
C LEU A 38 -1.44 -9.58 -2.29
N LEU A 39 -1.15 -8.80 -3.35
CA LEU A 39 0.16 -8.21 -3.58
C LEU A 39 0.55 -7.26 -2.45
N GLY A 40 -0.38 -6.39 -2.05
CA GLY A 40 -0.22 -5.44 -0.96
C GLY A 40 0.06 -6.14 0.36
N LEU A 41 -0.66 -7.22 0.68
CA LEU A 41 -0.40 -8.03 1.87
C LEU A 41 1.00 -8.67 1.81
N PHE A 42 1.36 -9.24 0.66
CA PHE A 42 2.64 -9.94 0.50
C PHE A 42 3.85 -9.01 0.57
N ILE A 43 3.70 -7.73 0.17
CA ILE A 43 4.73 -6.71 0.30
C ILE A 43 4.70 -6.08 1.69
N ALA A 44 3.53 -5.64 2.15
CA ALA A 44 3.37 -4.92 3.41
C ALA A 44 3.68 -5.78 4.62
N TYR A 45 3.32 -7.07 4.61
CA TYR A 45 3.58 -7.97 5.74
C TYR A 45 5.08 -8.09 6.08
N PRO A 46 5.98 -8.53 5.16
CA PRO A 46 7.40 -8.61 5.45
C PRO A 46 8.03 -7.22 5.67
N PHE A 47 7.52 -6.18 5.01
CA PHE A 47 7.99 -4.82 5.22
C PHE A 47 7.74 -4.33 6.65
N ILE A 48 6.50 -4.45 7.14
CA ILE A 48 6.13 -4.08 8.52
C ILE A 48 6.89 -4.95 9.51
N LYS A 49 7.00 -6.27 9.26
CA LYS A 49 7.83 -7.18 10.05
C LYS A 49 9.29 -6.72 10.11
N GLY A 50 9.86 -6.29 8.99
CA GLY A 50 11.23 -5.77 8.91
C GLY A 50 11.42 -4.50 9.72
N ILE A 51 10.46 -3.56 9.66
CA ILE A 51 10.48 -2.34 10.49
C ILE A 51 10.41 -2.72 11.98
N LEU A 52 9.48 -3.59 12.38
CA LEU A 52 9.37 -4.04 13.76
C LEU A 52 10.65 -4.76 14.24
N LEU A 53 11.28 -5.53 13.36
CA LEU A 53 12.55 -6.19 13.64
C LEU A 53 13.70 -5.18 13.77
N SER A 54 13.72 -4.10 12.98
CA SER A 54 14.76 -3.07 13.05
C SER A 54 14.82 -2.37 14.41
N VAL A 55 13.68 -2.26 15.09
CA VAL A 55 13.56 -1.66 16.43
C VAL A 55 13.62 -2.67 17.58
N THR A 56 13.86 -3.94 17.27
CA THR A 56 13.90 -5.06 18.23
C THR A 56 15.26 -5.75 18.15
N ASP A 57 15.92 -5.99 19.28
CA ASP A 57 17.12 -6.85 19.33
C ASP A 57 16.66 -8.31 19.31
N THR A 58 16.46 -8.85 18.12
CA THR A 58 16.16 -10.27 17.89
C THR A 58 17.37 -10.97 17.32
N LYS A 59 17.79 -12.05 17.97
CA LYS A 59 18.84 -12.96 17.48
C LYS A 59 18.22 -14.31 17.18
N VAL A 60 18.80 -15.03 16.22
CA VAL A 60 18.33 -16.39 15.89
C VAL A 60 18.44 -17.26 17.14
N GLY A 61 17.32 -17.84 17.57
CA GLY A 61 17.26 -18.69 18.77
C GLY A 61 17.11 -17.94 20.10
N VAL A 62 17.01 -16.60 20.11
CA VAL A 62 16.83 -15.80 21.32
C VAL A 62 15.54 -14.97 21.20
N PRO A 63 14.66 -14.95 22.21
CA PRO A 63 13.48 -14.08 22.19
C PRO A 63 13.91 -12.63 22.05
N GLY A 64 13.30 -11.93 21.09
CA GLY A 64 13.66 -10.55 20.77
C GLY A 64 13.19 -9.56 21.84
N ASN A 65 14.04 -8.61 22.20
CA ASN A 65 13.71 -7.52 23.12
C ASN A 65 13.47 -6.22 22.34
N PHE A 66 12.41 -5.48 22.66
CA PHE A 66 12.16 -4.19 22.03
C PHE A 66 13.16 -3.15 22.55
N VAL A 67 13.98 -2.59 21.65
CA VAL A 67 15.07 -1.64 21.98
C VAL A 67 14.88 -0.27 21.33
N GLY A 68 13.78 -0.06 20.60
CA GLY A 68 13.48 1.20 19.94
C GLY A 68 14.55 1.59 18.92
N PHE A 69 15.16 2.76 19.08
CA PHE A 69 16.14 3.30 18.12
C PHE A 69 17.61 2.94 18.45
N GLU A 70 17.86 2.13 19.48
CA GLU A 70 19.22 1.84 19.91
C GLU A 70 20.05 1.16 18.83
N ASN A 71 19.45 0.25 18.05
CA ASN A 71 20.09 -0.40 16.91
C ASN A 71 20.63 0.62 15.89
N PHE A 72 19.84 1.66 15.60
CA PHE A 72 20.23 2.70 14.66
C PHE A 72 21.38 3.56 15.21
N SER A 73 21.35 3.92 16.48
CA SER A 73 22.45 4.65 17.12
C SER A 73 23.76 3.86 17.08
N ARG A 74 23.71 2.56 17.36
CA ARG A 74 24.87 1.66 17.27
C ARG A 74 25.42 1.55 15.83
N LEU A 75 24.56 1.45 14.83
CA LEU A 75 24.95 1.45 13.42
C LEU A 75 25.60 2.77 12.99
N LEU A 76 25.05 3.89 13.44
CA LEU A 76 25.56 5.23 13.12
C LEU A 76 26.91 5.54 13.75
N SER A 77 27.33 4.85 14.81
CA SER A 77 28.67 4.99 15.41
C SER A 77 29.66 3.93 14.93
N ASP A 78 29.24 2.96 14.11
CA ASP A 78 30.09 1.88 13.64
C ASP A 78 30.95 2.31 12.42
N PRO A 79 32.30 2.37 12.54
CA PRO A 79 33.16 2.77 11.44
C PRO A 79 33.08 1.80 10.23
N ILE A 80 32.77 0.53 10.45
CA ILE A 80 32.64 -0.47 9.38
C ILE A 80 31.39 -0.17 8.56
N PHE A 81 30.28 0.16 9.22
CA PHE A 81 29.04 0.56 8.55
C PHE A 81 29.27 1.75 7.61
N HIS A 82 29.97 2.78 8.08
CA HIS A 82 30.27 3.99 7.29
C HIS A 82 31.15 3.67 6.08
N ALA A 83 32.18 2.83 6.26
CA ALA A 83 33.04 2.39 5.17
C ALA A 83 32.26 1.64 4.08
N VAL A 84 31.36 0.73 4.46
CA VAL A 84 30.53 -0.04 3.53
C VAL A 84 29.55 0.86 2.78
N VAL A 85 28.90 1.80 3.49
CA VAL A 85 27.98 2.77 2.89
C VAL A 85 28.72 3.62 1.85
N TYR A 86 29.86 4.20 2.22
CA TYR A 86 30.67 5.01 1.31
C TYR A 86 31.09 4.22 0.05
N ASN A 87 31.60 3.00 0.23
CA ASN A 87 32.01 2.15 -0.89
C ASN A 87 30.84 1.84 -1.83
N THR A 88 29.66 1.54 -1.28
CA THR A 88 28.46 1.23 -2.08
C THR A 88 27.99 2.45 -2.87
N PHE A 89 27.98 3.62 -2.24
CA PHE A 89 27.63 4.88 -2.92
C PHE A 89 28.62 5.22 -4.01
N LEU A 90 29.92 5.12 -3.73
CA LEU A 90 30.98 5.37 -4.71
C LEU A 90 30.84 4.44 -5.92
N TYR A 91 30.64 3.14 -5.67
CA TYR A 91 30.45 2.15 -6.75
C TYR A 91 29.20 2.45 -7.59
N THR A 92 28.07 2.73 -6.94
CA THR A 92 26.81 3.04 -7.62
C THR A 92 26.94 4.32 -8.45
N PHE A 93 27.57 5.35 -7.90
CA PHE A 93 27.77 6.63 -8.57
C PHE A 93 28.65 6.49 -9.80
N VAL A 94 29.83 5.87 -9.64
CA VAL A 94 30.73 5.58 -10.77
C VAL A 94 29.99 4.76 -11.82
N THR A 95 29.35 3.65 -11.43
CA THR A 95 28.63 2.80 -12.38
C THR A 95 27.50 3.54 -13.10
N THR A 96 26.74 4.40 -12.41
CA THR A 96 25.61 5.13 -13.03
C THR A 96 26.09 6.20 -14.01
N ILE A 97 27.21 6.86 -13.73
CA ILE A 97 27.76 7.92 -14.59
C ILE A 97 28.52 7.34 -15.80
N PHE A 98 29.20 6.21 -15.61
CA PHE A 98 30.05 5.59 -16.63
C PHE A 98 29.37 4.44 -17.41
N LYS A 99 28.09 4.12 -17.11
CA LYS A 99 27.30 3.13 -17.86
C LYS A 99 26.72 3.71 -19.14
#